data_AF-A0A8J3RYZ9-F1
#
_entry.id   AF-A0A8J3RYZ9-F1
#
_cell.length_a   1.000
_cell.length_b   1.000
_cell.length_c   1.000
_cell.angle_alpha   90.00
_cell.angle_beta   90.00
_cell.angle_gamma   90.00
#
_symmetry.space_group_name_H-M   'P 1'
#
loop_
_entity.id
_entity.type
_entity.pdbx_description
1 polymer ?
#
loop_
_entity_poly.entity_id
_entity_poly.type
_entity_poly.pdbx_seq_one_letter_code
_entity_poly.pdbx_strand_id
1 'polypeptide(L)'
;MTLPAPVEDVVTAYLRAIDDEAGGLVEGLAAQSAYGAVWIVTGVTRLHYTLATGDITSKEGAGRYALQTFPARWHRVLDEALRIRRADRARPTLPSIAAGLAEFLPPAGREGRSLYPSPRSRRRDVLAFAGTVIADAHRIHSGQRGERS
;
A
#
# COMPACT_ATOMS: atom_id res chain seq x y z
N MET A 1 4.89 -23.02 0.52
CA MET A 1 4.40 -24.17 1.29
C MET A 1 2.89 -24.16 1.14
N THR A 2 2.32 -25.08 0.36
CA THR A 2 0.87 -25.17 0.16
C THR A 2 0.25 -25.71 1.44
N LEU A 3 -0.72 -25.02 2.01
CA LEU A 3 -1.45 -25.53 3.17
C LEU A 3 -2.31 -26.72 2.71
N PRO A 4 -2.46 -27.77 3.54
CA PRO A 4 -3.44 -28.81 3.26
C PRO A 4 -4.84 -28.18 3.15
N ALA A 5 -5.66 -28.60 2.18
CA ALA A 5 -7.00 -28.05 1.96
C ALA A 5 -7.86 -27.94 3.24
N PRO A 6 -7.86 -28.91 4.18
CA PRO A 6 -8.62 -28.79 5.43
C PRO A 6 -8.18 -27.60 6.30
N VAL A 7 -6.90 -27.22 6.25
CA VAL A 7 -6.37 -26.08 6.99
C VAL A 7 -6.82 -24.77 6.34
N GLU A 8 -6.83 -24.71 5.01
CA GLU A 8 -7.27 -23.54 4.25
C GLU A 8 -8.75 -23.23 4.50
N ASP A 9 -9.59 -24.27 4.53
CA ASP A 9 -11.03 -24.15 4.80
C ASP A 9 -11.29 -23.62 6.22
N VAL A 10 -10.58 -24.15 7.23
CA VAL A 10 -10.71 -23.71 8.62
C VAL A 10 -10.25 -22.26 8.80
N VAL A 11 -9.10 -21.90 8.21
CA VAL A 11 -8.59 -20.52 8.26
C VAL A 11 -9.57 -19.56 7.58
N THR A 12 -10.12 -19.94 6.43
CA THR A 12 -11.10 -19.12 5.70
C THR A 12 -12.39 -18.93 6.49
N ALA A 13 -12.94 -20.01 7.07
CA ALA A 13 -14.13 -19.94 7.89
C ALA A 13 -13.91 -19.06 9.14
N TYR A 14 -12.75 -19.18 9.77
CA TYR A 14 -12.38 -18.39 10.94
C TYR A 14 -12.26 -16.89 10.63
N LEU A 15 -11.57 -16.53 9.53
CA LEU A 15 -11.42 -15.13 9.13
C LEU A 15 -12.76 -14.49 8.77
N ARG A 16 -13.65 -15.22 8.09
CA ARG A 16 -15.01 -14.74 7.80
C ARG A 16 -15.82 -14.50 9.06
N ALA A 17 -15.78 -15.44 10.00
CA ALA A 17 -16.49 -15.28 11.28
C ALA A 17 -15.99 -14.05 12.06
N ILE A 18 -14.68 -13.75 11.99
CA ILE A 18 -14.12 -12.54 12.59
C ILE A 18 -14.64 -11.28 11.91
N ASP A 19 -14.67 -11.22 10.58
CA ASP A 19 -15.17 -10.05 9.85
C ASP A 19 -16.69 -9.88 9.99
N ASP A 20 -17.46 -10.96 10.08
CA ASP A 20 -18.91 -10.87 10.30
C ASP A 20 -19.21 -10.25 11.68
N GLU A 21 -18.42 -10.58 12.71
CA GLU A 21 -18.53 -10.00 14.05
C GLU A 21 -17.92 -8.58 14.15
N ALA A 22 -16.85 -8.32 13.40
CA ALA A 22 -16.10 -7.07 13.44
C ALA A 22 -15.71 -6.64 12.01
N GLY A 23 -16.71 -6.15 11.27
CA GLY A 23 -16.54 -5.75 9.86
C GLY A 23 -15.34 -4.85 9.62
N GLY A 24 -14.47 -5.25 8.69
CA GLY A 24 -13.29 -4.49 8.29
C GLY A 24 -12.06 -4.72 9.18
N LEU A 25 -12.12 -5.64 10.14
CA LEU A 25 -11.00 -5.94 11.03
C LEU A 25 -9.86 -6.62 10.28
N VAL A 26 -10.17 -7.58 9.41
CA VAL A 26 -9.18 -8.29 8.60
C VAL A 26 -8.51 -7.32 7.62
N GLU A 27 -9.28 -6.49 6.89
CA GLU A 27 -8.74 -5.44 6.02
C GLU A 27 -7.94 -4.39 6.82
N GLY A 28 -8.43 -4.01 7.99
CA GLY A 28 -7.75 -3.10 8.90
C GLY A 28 -6.38 -3.63 9.35
N LEU A 29 -6.27 -4.94 9.57
CA LEU A 29 -5.03 -5.61 9.94
C LEU A 29 -4.09 -5.77 8.74
N ALA A 30 -4.61 -6.11 7.55
CA ALA A 30 -3.82 -6.10 6.32
C ALA A 30 -3.25 -4.71 6.00
N ALA A 31 -4.01 -3.64 6.23
CA ALA A 31 -3.55 -2.27 6.07
C ALA A 31 -2.42 -1.88 7.04
N GLN A 32 -2.21 -2.64 8.12
CA GLN A 32 -1.07 -2.47 9.04
C GLN A 32 0.21 -3.15 8.53
N SER A 33 0.08 -4.06 7.56
CA SER A 33 1.20 -4.79 6.99
C SER A 33 2.16 -3.84 6.27
N ALA A 34 3.40 -4.32 6.08
CA ALA A 34 4.39 -3.60 5.28
C ALA A 34 3.92 -3.46 3.82
N TYR A 35 3.22 -4.47 3.30
CA TYR A 35 2.74 -4.46 1.93
C TYR A 35 1.52 -3.55 1.72
N GLY A 36 0.59 -3.50 2.70
CA GLY A 36 -0.51 -2.55 2.72
C GLY A 36 -0.04 -1.10 2.65
N ALA A 37 1.07 -0.78 3.34
CA ALA A 37 1.71 0.53 3.22
C ALA A 37 2.20 0.83 1.79
N VAL A 38 2.84 -0.13 1.11
CA VAL A 38 3.26 0.03 -0.29
C VAL A 38 2.06 0.23 -1.20
N TRP A 39 1.01 -0.57 -1.02
CA TRP A 39 -0.19 -0.53 -1.85
C TRP A 39 -0.88 0.82 -1.76
N ILE A 40 -1.11 1.33 -0.54
CA ILE A 40 -1.73 2.64 -0.32
C ILE A 40 -0.85 3.76 -0.91
N VAL A 41 0.42 3.85 -0.51
CA VAL A 41 1.33 4.93 -0.91
C VAL A 41 1.48 4.98 -2.43
N THR A 42 1.75 3.84 -3.06
CA THR A 42 1.93 3.80 -4.52
C THR A 42 0.61 3.93 -5.26
N GLY A 43 -0.52 3.45 -4.71
CA GLY A 43 -1.84 3.59 -5.29
C GLY A 43 -2.28 5.05 -5.42
N VAL A 44 -2.33 5.79 -4.30
CA VAL A 44 -2.74 7.20 -4.32
C VAL A 44 -1.80 8.07 -5.17
N THR A 45 -0.50 7.78 -5.14
CA THR A 45 0.49 8.51 -5.92
C THR A 45 0.35 8.26 -7.42
N ARG A 46 -0.03 7.05 -7.84
CA ARG A 46 -0.31 6.75 -9.25
C ARG A 46 -1.52 7.52 -9.77
N LEU A 47 -2.59 7.59 -8.98
CA LEU A 47 -3.77 8.35 -9.33
C LEU A 47 -3.45 9.84 -9.47
N HIS A 48 -2.68 10.37 -8.51
CA HIS A 48 -2.19 11.75 -8.57
C HIS A 48 -1.31 11.99 -9.81
N TYR A 49 -0.33 11.12 -10.09
CA TYR A 49 0.49 11.21 -11.29
C TYR A 49 -0.36 11.26 -12.56
N THR A 50 -1.33 10.36 -12.72
CA THR A 50 -2.20 10.33 -13.90
C THR A 50 -3.03 11.60 -14.05
N LEU A 51 -3.54 12.16 -12.96
CA LEU A 51 -4.25 13.44 -13.01
C LEU A 51 -3.33 14.60 -13.35
N ALA A 52 -2.10 14.59 -12.83
CA ALA A 52 -1.13 15.67 -13.01
C ALA A 52 -0.48 15.69 -14.40
N THR A 53 -0.20 14.52 -14.98
CA THR A 53 0.58 14.41 -16.23
C THR A 53 -0.23 13.90 -17.42
N GLY A 54 -1.37 13.24 -17.17
CA GLY A 54 -2.12 12.52 -18.20
C GLY A 54 -1.57 11.13 -18.54
N ASP A 55 -0.45 10.72 -17.93
CA ASP A 55 0.22 9.45 -18.22
C ASP A 55 -0.04 8.37 -17.14
N ILE A 56 0.36 7.13 -17.42
CA ILE A 56 0.34 6.01 -16.46
C ILE A 56 1.77 5.64 -16.06
N THR A 57 1.99 5.40 -14.77
CA THR A 57 3.32 5.02 -14.24
C THR A 57 3.28 3.71 -13.44
N SER A 58 4.45 3.12 -13.21
CA SER A 58 4.62 1.91 -12.38
C SER A 58 4.58 2.24 -10.87
N LYS A 59 4.51 1.22 -9.99
CA LYS A 59 4.57 1.45 -8.53
C LYS A 59 5.88 2.14 -8.09
N GLU A 60 7.02 1.73 -8.65
CA GLU A 60 8.31 2.39 -8.40
C GLU A 60 8.41 3.76 -9.06
N GLY A 61 7.83 3.92 -10.25
CA GLY A 61 7.75 5.22 -10.93
C GLY A 61 6.95 6.23 -10.10
N ALA A 62 5.82 5.81 -9.55
CA ALA A 62 5.01 6.62 -8.64
C ALA A 62 5.79 7.04 -7.39
N GLY A 63 6.48 6.10 -6.72
CA GLY A 63 7.27 6.46 -5.54
C GLY A 63 8.38 7.48 -5.86
N ARG A 64 9.06 7.37 -7.00
CA ARG A 64 10.07 8.36 -7.45
C ARG A 64 9.44 9.71 -7.78
N TYR A 65 8.31 9.70 -8.47
CA TYR A 65 7.54 10.90 -8.74
C TYR A 65 7.15 11.62 -7.44
N ALA A 66 6.60 10.91 -6.46
CA ALA A 66 6.22 11.52 -5.19
C ALA A 66 7.40 12.13 -4.41
N LEU A 67 8.60 11.55 -4.49
CA LEU A 67 9.80 12.14 -3.90
C LEU A 67 10.20 13.47 -4.55
N GLN A 68 9.78 13.72 -5.79
CA GLN A 68 10.03 14.97 -6.51
C GLN A 68 8.89 15.98 -6.33
N THR A 69 7.67 15.49 -6.11
CA THR A 69 6.45 16.32 -6.07
C THR A 69 6.04 16.75 -4.66
N PHE A 70 6.20 15.87 -3.66
CA PHE A 70 5.70 16.14 -2.30
C PHE A 70 6.81 16.62 -1.37
N PRO A 71 6.50 17.44 -0.34
CA PRO A 71 7.50 17.98 0.57
C PRO A 71 8.32 16.92 1.30
N ALA A 72 9.58 17.27 1.64
CA ALA A 72 10.57 16.40 2.26
C ALA A 72 10.10 15.65 3.53
N ARG A 73 9.12 16.20 4.27
CA ARG A 73 8.50 15.53 5.43
C ARG A 73 7.92 14.15 5.09
N TRP A 74 7.55 13.91 3.83
CA TRP A 74 6.97 12.65 3.36
C TRP A 74 8.02 11.67 2.83
N HIS A 75 9.28 12.07 2.69
CA HIS A 75 10.31 11.20 2.09
C HIS A 75 10.48 9.90 2.89
N ARG A 76 10.39 9.94 4.22
CA ARG A 76 10.48 8.74 5.05
C ARG A 76 9.44 7.67 4.71
N VAL A 77 8.17 8.04 4.47
CA VAL A 77 7.12 7.06 4.11
C VAL A 77 7.29 6.56 2.67
N LEU A 78 7.74 7.45 1.77
CA LEU A 78 8.01 7.13 0.38
C LEU A 78 9.20 6.18 0.21
N ASP A 79 10.30 6.47 0.91
CA ASP A 79 11.50 5.63 0.92
C ASP A 79 11.22 4.27 1.56
N GLU A 80 10.43 4.22 2.64
CA GLU A 80 10.02 2.95 3.25
C GLU A 80 9.18 2.11 2.26
N ALA A 81 8.22 2.73 1.55
CA ALA A 81 7.42 2.04 0.55
C ALA A 81 8.28 1.53 -0.63
N LEU A 82 9.20 2.35 -1.14
CA LEU A 82 10.13 1.96 -2.19
C LEU A 82 11.07 0.84 -1.74
N ARG A 83 11.58 0.90 -0.50
CA ARG A 83 12.41 -0.15 0.09
C ARG A 83 11.69 -1.48 0.14
N ILE A 84 10.45 -1.51 0.65
CA ILE A 84 9.63 -2.72 0.72
C ILE A 84 9.34 -3.25 -0.69
N ARG A 85 9.00 -2.37 -1.64
CA ARG A 85 8.70 -2.77 -3.02
C ARG A 85 9.92 -3.38 -3.74
N ARG A 86 11.11 -2.83 -3.53
CA ARG A 86 12.36 -3.38 -4.08
C ARG A 86 12.66 -4.75 -3.50
N ALA A 87 12.46 -4.93 -2.20
CA ALA A 87 12.64 -6.23 -1.53
C ALA A 87 11.69 -7.30 -2.08
N ASP A 88 10.40 -6.96 -2.26
CA ASP A 88 9.39 -7.83 -2.85
C ASP A 88 9.71 -8.25 -4.29
N ARG A 89 10.22 -7.32 -5.11
CA ARG A 89 10.68 -7.63 -6.47
C ARG A 89 11.90 -8.55 -6.49
N ALA A 90 12.83 -8.39 -5.55
CA ALA A 90 14.04 -9.20 -5.45
C ALA A 90 13.77 -10.65 -5.01
N ARG A 91 12.66 -10.89 -4.31
CA ARG A 91 12.18 -12.23 -3.95
C ARG A 91 10.65 -12.31 -4.17
N PRO A 92 10.20 -12.62 -5.40
CA PRO A 92 8.78 -12.77 -5.69
C PRO A 92 8.20 -13.87 -4.81
N THR A 93 7.36 -13.52 -3.85
CA THR A 93 6.78 -14.52 -2.93
C THR A 93 5.48 -15.05 -3.55
N LEU A 94 5.60 -16.15 -4.33
CA LEU A 94 4.59 -17.06 -4.93
C LEU A 94 3.45 -16.49 -5.84
N PRO A 95 2.94 -17.27 -6.82
CA PRO A 95 2.06 -16.79 -7.90
C PRO A 95 0.56 -16.76 -7.53
N SER A 96 -0.07 -15.64 -7.89
CA SER A 96 -1.47 -15.28 -8.19
C SER A 96 -2.70 -15.93 -7.52
N ILE A 97 -2.63 -17.09 -6.86
CA ILE A 97 -3.77 -17.66 -6.10
C ILE A 97 -3.53 -17.52 -4.58
N ALA A 98 -2.27 -17.53 -4.15
CA ALA A 98 -1.89 -17.18 -2.77
C ALA A 98 -1.96 -15.66 -2.48
N ALA A 99 -2.18 -14.82 -3.50
CA ALA A 99 -2.16 -13.36 -3.37
C ALA A 99 -3.21 -12.80 -2.40
N GLY A 100 -4.34 -13.50 -2.21
CA GLY A 100 -5.38 -13.10 -1.26
C GLY A 100 -5.03 -13.37 0.20
N LEU A 101 -4.27 -14.43 0.51
CA LEU A 101 -3.87 -14.77 1.88
C LEU A 101 -2.46 -14.27 2.24
N ALA A 102 -1.58 -14.14 1.25
CA ALA A 102 -0.25 -13.56 1.41
C ALA A 102 -0.27 -12.06 1.75
N GLU A 103 -1.39 -11.36 1.49
CA GLU A 103 -1.61 -9.99 1.95
C GLU A 103 -1.75 -9.89 3.48
N PHE A 104 -2.16 -10.99 4.13
CA PHE A 104 -2.33 -11.10 5.59
C PHE A 104 -1.12 -11.70 6.31
N LEU A 105 -0.16 -12.30 5.59
CA LEU A 105 1.05 -12.87 6.19
C LEU A 105 2.24 -11.91 5.99
N PRO A 106 3.01 -11.57 7.04
CA PRO A 106 4.21 -10.75 6.88
C PRO A 106 5.19 -11.45 5.93
N PRO A 107 5.88 -10.70 5.04
CA PRO A 107 6.94 -11.28 4.23
C PRO A 107 7.97 -11.93 5.15
N ALA A 108 8.19 -13.23 4.95
CA ALA A 108 9.25 -13.96 5.63
C ALA A 108 10.61 -13.48 5.10
N GLY A 109 11.19 -12.48 5.74
CA GLY A 109 12.53 -12.01 5.39
C GLY A 109 12.90 -10.69 6.04
N ARG A 110 13.74 -10.76 7.08
CA ARG A 110 14.39 -9.58 7.68
C ARG A 110 15.49 -9.06 6.75
N GLU A 111 15.22 -8.14 5.84
CA GLU A 111 16.30 -7.38 5.17
C GLU A 111 15.96 -5.88 5.05
N GLY A 112 16.78 -5.07 5.75
CA GLY A 112 16.61 -3.64 6.05
C GLY A 112 15.74 -3.38 7.29
N ARG A 113 16.33 -2.82 8.37
CA ARG A 113 15.54 -2.31 9.51
C ARG A 113 14.51 -1.32 8.95
N SER A 114 13.22 -1.53 9.26
CA SER A 114 12.17 -0.58 8.86
C SER A 114 12.59 0.83 9.25
N LEU A 115 12.32 1.81 8.39
CA LEU A 115 12.53 3.22 8.73
C LEU A 115 11.57 3.70 9.85
N TYR A 116 10.67 2.83 10.31
CA TYR A 116 9.72 3.09 11.37
C TYR A 116 9.98 2.26 12.62
N PRO A 117 9.85 2.87 13.82
CA PRO A 117 10.02 2.16 15.09
C PRO A 117 8.91 1.13 15.34
N SER A 118 7.73 1.30 14.72
CA SER A 118 6.63 0.32 14.82
C SER A 118 5.71 0.34 13.59
N PRO A 119 4.99 -0.76 13.29
CA PRO A 119 3.97 -0.80 12.24
C PRO A 119 2.89 0.28 12.38
N ARG A 120 2.45 0.58 13.61
CA ARG A 120 1.45 1.63 13.88
C ARG A 120 1.97 3.02 13.50
N SER A 121 3.24 3.32 13.81
CA SER A 121 3.85 4.59 13.41
C SER A 121 3.93 4.72 11.89
N ARG A 122 4.23 3.62 11.18
CA ARG A 122 4.21 3.59 9.71
C ARG A 122 2.81 3.86 9.16
N ARG A 123 1.78 3.17 9.67
CA ARG A 123 0.40 3.36 9.21
C ARG A 123 -0.07 4.79 9.37
N ARG A 124 0.23 5.43 10.50
CA ARG A 124 -0.14 6.83 10.73
C ARG A 124 0.42 7.75 9.65
N ASP A 125 1.69 7.62 9.31
CA ASP A 125 2.33 8.46 8.29
C ASP A 125 1.84 8.11 6.87
N VAL A 126 1.56 6.81 6.60
CA VAL A 126 0.93 6.37 5.35
C VAL A 126 -0.43 7.04 5.13
N LEU A 127 -1.29 7.02 6.15
CA LEU A 127 -2.63 7.62 6.05
C LEU A 127 -2.56 9.14 5.96
N ALA A 128 -1.67 9.79 6.71
CA ALA A 128 -1.48 11.23 6.64
C ALA A 128 -0.93 11.67 5.26
N PHE A 129 0.00 10.90 4.70
CA PHE A 129 0.49 11.10 3.34
C PHE A 129 -0.64 10.90 2.33
N ALA A 130 -1.39 9.81 2.42
CA ALA A 130 -2.49 9.51 1.50
C ALA A 130 -3.53 10.65 1.49
N GLY A 131 -3.90 11.17 2.66
CA GLY A 131 -4.79 12.34 2.77
C GLY A 131 -4.24 13.57 2.03
N THR A 132 -2.93 13.83 2.16
CA THR A 132 -2.26 14.94 1.45
C THR A 132 -2.33 14.75 -0.07
N VAL A 133 -2.00 13.56 -0.56
CA VAL A 133 -2.00 13.25 -2.00
C VAL A 133 -3.40 13.35 -2.59
N ILE A 134 -4.39 12.78 -1.90
CA ILE A 134 -5.79 12.80 -2.34
C ILE A 134 -6.32 14.22 -2.38
N ALA A 135 -6.05 15.04 -1.35
CA ALA A 135 -6.44 16.43 -1.33
C ALA A 135 -5.81 17.22 -2.49
N ASP A 136 -4.53 16.98 -2.78
CA ASP A 136 -3.85 17.61 -3.92
C ASP A 136 -4.44 17.17 -5.27
N ALA A 137 -4.69 15.87 -5.43
CA ALA A 137 -5.31 15.30 -6.63
C ALA A 137 -6.71 15.90 -6.90
N HIS A 138 -7.51 16.11 -5.84
CA HIS A 138 -8.81 16.78 -5.97
C HIS A 138 -8.69 18.22 -6.46
N ARG A 139 -7.64 18.96 -6.06
CA ARG A 139 -7.39 20.32 -6.56
C ARG A 139 -7.08 20.31 -8.05
N ILE A 140 -6.21 19.40 -8.51
CA ILE A 140 -5.89 19.23 -9.93
C ILE A 140 -7.15 18.91 -10.73
N HIS A 141 -7.93 17.92 -10.30
CA HIS A 141 -9.14 17.50 -10.99
C HIS A 141 -10.20 18.62 -11.08
N SER A 142 -10.36 19.38 -9.99
CA SER A 142 -11.34 20.47 -9.95
C SER A 142 -10.91 21.65 -10.85
N GLY A 143 -9.62 21.98 -10.90
CA GLY A 143 -9.09 22.99 -11.83
C GLY A 143 -9.30 22.60 -13.29
N GLN A 144 -8.98 21.36 -13.64
CA GLN A 144 -9.17 20.82 -14.99
C GLN A 144 -10.64 20.75 -15.46
N ARG A 145 -11.61 20.70 -14.54
CA ARG A 145 -13.05 20.78 -14.89
C ARG A 145 -13.48 22.22 -15.14
N GLY A 146 -12.94 23.18 -14.41
CA GLY A 146 -13.22 24.61 -14.61
C GLY A 146 -12.72 25.14 -15.96
N GLU A 147 -11.59 24.62 -16.46
CA GLU A 147 -11.03 25.01 -17.76
C GLU A 147 -11.77 24.42 -18.98
N ARG A 148 -12.65 23.42 -18.77
CA ARG A 148 -13.39 22.73 -19.84
C ARG A 148 -14.85 23.17 -20.01
N SER A 149 -15.31 24.12 -19.18
CA SER A 149 -16.68 24.68 -19.23
C SER A 149 -16.64 26.11 -19.75
#